data_AF-A0A031FPN6-F1
#
_entry.id   AF-A0A031FPN6-F1
#
_cell.length_a   1.000
_cell.length_b   1.000
_cell.length_c   1.000
_cell.angle_alpha   90.00
_cell.angle_beta   90.00
_cell.angle_gamma   90.00
#
_symmetry.space_group_name_H-M   'P 1'
#
loop_
_entity.id
_entity.type
_entity.pdbx_description
1 polymer ?
#
loop_
_entity_poly.entity_id
_entity_poly.type
_entity_poly.pdbx_seq_one_letter_code
_entity_poly.pdbx_strand_id
1 'polypeptide(L)'
;MTPHGEGWGSTDPDVIPLLIDQGFDGELKLRFPEDYAEELKALLDEQGLSHSTAAEFSSGVDLAIEVVNVLEVPGALAALAAVIRTIVHRHDGKKFVLKRGDVEVQASGYSEKHVKELLDEAARRQAELDGDR
;
A
#
# COMPACT_ATOMS: atom_id res chain seq x y z
N MET A 1 -6.63 -0.26 -32.34
CA MET A 1 -6.93 1.06 -31.74
C MET A 1 -6.78 0.87 -30.24
N THR A 2 -5.81 1.58 -29.67
CA THR A 2 -5.32 1.48 -28.29
C THR A 2 -6.42 1.71 -27.25
N PRO A 3 -6.57 0.85 -26.22
CA PRO A 3 -7.30 1.27 -25.04
C PRO A 3 -6.43 2.28 -24.26
N HIS A 4 -7.02 3.47 -24.14
CA HIS A 4 -6.96 4.39 -23.02
C HIS A 4 -5.82 4.16 -22.02
N GLY A 5 -4.82 5.04 -22.03
CA GLY A 5 -3.82 5.10 -20.98
C GLY A 5 -4.51 5.35 -19.64
N GLU A 6 -4.45 4.37 -18.76
CA GLU A 6 -4.67 4.54 -17.34
C GLU A 6 -3.66 5.58 -16.85
N GLY A 7 -4.13 6.81 -16.68
CA GLY A 7 -3.36 7.88 -16.05
C GLY A 7 -3.21 7.55 -14.57
N TRP A 8 -2.19 6.78 -14.23
CA TRP A 8 -1.80 6.55 -12.86
C TRP A 8 -1.22 7.87 -12.34
N GLY A 9 -1.88 8.46 -11.35
CA GLY A 9 -1.63 9.82 -10.90
C GLY A 9 -2.92 10.62 -10.97
N SER A 10 -3.69 10.60 -9.89
CA SER A 10 -4.68 11.65 -9.68
C SER A 10 -3.95 12.97 -9.79
N THR A 11 -4.35 13.80 -10.76
CA THR A 11 -3.81 15.16 -10.92
C THR A 11 -4.36 16.11 -9.86
N ASP A 12 -5.28 15.60 -9.01
CA ASP A 12 -5.83 16.26 -7.86
C ASP A 12 -4.82 16.24 -6.70
N PRO A 13 -4.26 17.39 -6.28
CA PRO A 13 -3.31 17.47 -5.16
C PRO A 13 -3.93 17.08 -3.80
N ASP A 14 -5.26 16.94 -3.77
CA ASP A 14 -6.04 16.53 -2.60
C ASP A 14 -6.16 15.00 -2.46
N VAL A 15 -5.70 14.24 -3.47
CA VAL A 15 -5.79 12.78 -3.48
C VAL A 15 -4.41 12.16 -3.27
N ILE A 16 -4.27 11.34 -2.23
CA ILE A 16 -3.07 10.54 -1.96
C ILE A 16 -3.33 9.10 -2.44
N PRO A 17 -2.73 8.67 -3.57
CA PRO A 17 -2.80 7.28 -3.98
C PRO A 17 -1.96 6.40 -3.06
N LEU A 18 -2.55 5.31 -2.55
CA LEU A 18 -1.84 4.24 -1.84
C LEU A 18 -2.12 2.92 -2.55
N LEU A 19 -1.14 2.44 -3.30
CA LEU A 19 -1.25 1.20 -4.04
C LEU A 19 -0.64 0.06 -3.24
N ILE A 20 -1.35 -1.07 -3.19
CA ILE A 20 -0.89 -2.29 -2.56
C ILE A 20 -0.79 -3.33 -3.65
N ASP A 21 0.43 -3.62 -4.06
CA ASP A 21 0.78 -4.64 -5.04
C ASP A 21 1.37 -5.87 -4.37
N GLN A 22 1.35 -6.99 -5.07
CA GLN A 22 2.03 -8.20 -4.59
C GLN A 22 3.54 -8.07 -4.81
N GLY A 23 4.30 -8.40 -3.76
CA GLY A 23 5.75 -8.57 -3.80
C GLY A 23 6.16 -10.01 -4.10
N PHE A 24 7.43 -10.33 -3.84
CA PHE A 24 7.94 -11.69 -3.96
C PHE A 24 7.81 -12.39 -2.59
N ASP A 25 7.65 -13.71 -2.53
CA ASP A 25 7.83 -14.51 -1.29
C ASP A 25 7.14 -13.95 -0.03
N GLY A 26 5.83 -13.68 -0.08
CA GLY A 26 5.12 -13.14 1.10
C GLY A 26 5.23 -11.63 1.37
N GLU A 27 5.91 -10.87 0.51
CA GLU A 27 6.00 -9.42 0.59
C GLU A 27 4.80 -8.67 -0.03
N LEU A 28 4.47 -7.51 0.52
CA LEU A 28 3.56 -6.54 -0.11
C LEU A 28 4.36 -5.32 -0.59
N LYS A 29 4.06 -4.82 -1.79
CA LYS A 29 4.63 -3.58 -2.32
C LYS A 29 3.66 -2.44 -2.10
N LEU A 30 4.07 -1.47 -1.29
CA LEU A 30 3.33 -0.24 -1.08
C LEU A 30 3.86 0.81 -2.05
N ARG A 31 3.01 1.37 -2.91
CA ARG A 31 3.38 2.54 -3.74
C ARG A 31 2.61 3.77 -3.26
N PHE A 32 3.31 4.88 -3.10
CA PHE A 32 2.77 6.12 -2.53
C PHE A 32 3.62 7.32 -3.01
N PRO A 33 3.12 8.56 -2.95
CA PRO A 33 3.89 9.73 -3.39
C PRO A 33 5.16 9.92 -2.55
N GLU A 34 6.27 10.30 -3.18
CA GLU A 34 7.58 10.44 -2.53
C GLU A 34 7.56 11.32 -1.26
N ASP A 35 6.72 12.37 -1.23
CA ASP A 35 6.54 13.25 -0.07
C ASP A 35 6.16 12.52 1.22
N TYR A 36 5.55 11.34 1.13
CA TYR A 36 5.12 10.54 2.29
C TYR A 36 6.09 9.40 2.60
N ALA A 37 7.19 9.24 1.86
CA ALA A 37 8.12 8.12 2.03
C ALA A 37 8.78 8.08 3.39
N GLU A 38 9.31 9.20 3.86
CA GLU A 38 9.97 9.25 5.15
C GLU A 38 8.99 8.99 6.29
N GLU A 39 7.77 9.54 6.21
CA GLU A 39 6.72 9.31 7.21
C GLU A 39 6.28 7.85 7.25
N LEU A 40 6.04 7.25 6.08
CA LEU A 40 5.59 5.85 5.98
C LEU A 40 6.67 4.90 6.49
N LYS A 41 7.93 5.13 6.14
CA LYS A 41 9.06 4.34 6.64
C LYS A 41 9.20 4.43 8.15
N ALA A 42 9.08 5.63 8.73
CA ALA A 42 9.13 5.80 10.18
C ALA A 42 7.99 5.05 10.88
N LEU A 43 6.78 5.02 10.30
CA LEU A 43 5.66 4.27 10.85
C LEU A 43 5.83 2.75 10.72
N LEU A 44 6.41 2.26 9.62
CA LEU A 44 6.74 0.84 9.48
C LEU A 44 7.78 0.41 10.53
N ASP A 45 8.82 1.21 10.74
CA ASP A 45 9.85 0.95 11.77
C ASP A 45 9.26 0.98 13.19
N GLU A 46 8.39 1.95 13.50
CA GLU A 46 7.70 2.05 14.79
C GLU A 46 6.84 0.81 15.08
N GLN A 47 6.24 0.24 14.04
CA GLN A 47 5.46 -0.99 14.12
C GLN A 47 6.32 -2.27 14.08
N GLY A 48 7.64 -2.16 13.96
CA GLY A 48 8.58 -3.28 13.90
C GLY A 48 8.42 -4.13 12.64
N LEU A 49 7.93 -3.55 11.55
CA LEU A 49 7.76 -4.22 10.27
C LEU A 49 9.09 -4.29 9.51
N SER A 50 9.43 -5.46 9.00
CA SER A 50 10.56 -5.60 8.08
C SER A 50 10.19 -4.99 6.73
N HIS A 51 10.94 -3.99 6.29
CA HIS A 51 10.68 -3.30 5.03
C HIS A 51 11.95 -2.91 4.27
N SER A 52 11.84 -2.68 2.97
CA SER A 52 12.94 -2.26 2.11
C SER A 52 12.44 -1.33 1.00
N THR A 53 13.18 -0.28 0.73
CA THR A 53 12.87 0.65 -0.36
C THR A 53 13.27 0.03 -1.70
N ALA A 54 12.30 -0.16 -2.59
CA ALA A 54 12.53 -0.58 -3.95
C ALA A 54 12.60 0.64 -4.88
N ALA A 55 13.63 0.69 -5.72
CA ALA A 55 13.72 1.66 -6.80
C ALA A 55 13.05 1.07 -8.06
N GLU A 56 11.85 1.53 -8.42
CA GLU A 56 11.29 1.28 -9.75
C GLU A 56 11.41 2.54 -10.61
N PHE A 57 12.20 2.46 -11.68
CA PHE A 57 12.28 3.49 -12.72
C PHE A 57 11.13 3.29 -13.71
N SER A 58 9.91 3.69 -13.36
CA SER A 58 8.79 3.74 -14.32
C SER A 58 8.49 5.18 -14.73
N SER A 59 8.58 5.44 -16.04
CA SER A 59 8.30 6.73 -16.66
C SER A 59 6.85 7.15 -16.43
N GLY A 60 6.58 8.04 -15.46
CA GLY A 60 5.35 8.82 -15.46
C GLY A 60 4.83 9.35 -14.12
N VAL A 61 5.20 8.76 -12.98
CA VAL A 61 4.66 9.17 -11.67
C VAL A 61 5.74 9.03 -10.61
N ASP A 62 5.99 10.07 -9.83
CA ASP A 62 6.95 10.05 -8.73
C ASP A 62 6.34 9.34 -7.50
N LEU A 63 6.25 8.02 -7.60
CA LEU A 63 5.79 7.16 -6.52
C LEU A 63 7.00 6.39 -5.96
N ALA A 64 7.23 6.56 -4.67
CA ALA A 64 8.13 5.73 -3.91
C ALA A 64 7.49 4.36 -3.67
N ILE A 65 8.33 3.32 -3.54
CA ILE A 65 7.91 1.94 -3.38
C ILE A 65 8.60 1.33 -2.18
N GLU A 66 7.81 0.88 -1.21
CA GLU A 66 8.30 0.20 -0.03
C GLU A 66 7.78 -1.23 0.00
N VAL A 67 8.71 -2.19 0.03
CA VAL A 67 8.42 -3.62 0.12
C VAL A 67 8.32 -3.98 1.60
N VAL A 68 7.22 -4.58 2.03
CA VAL A 68 6.95 -4.94 3.44
C VAL A 68 6.78 -6.44 3.56
N ASN A 69 7.56 -7.07 4.42
CA ASN A 69 7.48 -8.50 4.69
C ASN A 69 6.34 -8.79 5.67
N VAL A 70 5.25 -9.42 5.18
CA VAL A 70 4.06 -9.67 6.02
C VAL A 70 3.92 -11.12 6.49
N LEU A 71 4.76 -12.04 6.00
CA LEU A 71 4.77 -13.44 6.44
C LEU A 71 5.80 -13.73 7.54
N GLU A 72 6.88 -12.95 7.63
CA GLU A 72 7.95 -13.18 8.62
C GLU A 72 7.54 -12.84 10.05
N VAL A 73 6.63 -11.87 10.22
CA VAL A 73 6.24 -11.35 11.53
C VAL A 73 4.76 -11.63 11.82
N PRO A 74 4.43 -12.39 12.87
CA PRO A 74 3.04 -12.61 13.25
C PRO A 74 2.38 -11.28 13.61
N GLY A 75 1.25 -10.99 12.94
CA GLY A 75 0.54 -9.73 13.13
C GLY A 75 1.03 -8.58 12.25
N ALA A 76 2.01 -8.80 11.35
CA ALA A 76 2.50 -7.78 10.41
C ALA A 76 1.37 -7.11 9.63
N LEU A 77 0.34 -7.87 9.28
CA LEU A 77 -0.83 -7.38 8.58
C LEU A 77 -1.66 -6.37 9.40
N ALA A 78 -1.84 -6.65 10.69
CA ALA A 78 -2.53 -5.74 11.59
C ALA A 78 -1.69 -4.49 11.87
N ALA A 79 -0.37 -4.66 11.96
CA ALA A 79 0.57 -3.57 12.11
C ALA A 79 0.59 -2.65 10.88
N LEU A 80 0.58 -3.23 9.66
CA LEU A 80 0.45 -2.49 8.41
C LEU A 80 -0.91 -1.76 8.33
N ALA A 81 -1.99 -2.38 8.78
CA ALA A 81 -3.29 -1.71 8.88
C ALA A 81 -3.22 -0.47 9.79
N ALA A 82 -2.50 -0.56 10.91
CA ALA A 82 -2.29 0.54 11.84
C ALA A 82 -1.44 1.66 11.21
N VAL A 83 -0.41 1.34 10.43
CA VAL A 83 0.38 2.33 9.67
C VAL A 83 -0.51 3.10 8.70
N ILE A 84 -1.26 2.39 7.85
CA ILE A 84 -2.16 3.00 6.86
C ILE A 84 -3.19 3.89 7.55
N ARG A 85 -3.80 3.39 8.63
CA ARG A 85 -4.75 4.17 9.42
C ARG A 85 -4.12 5.44 9.99
N THR A 86 -2.89 5.35 10.48
CA THR A 86 -2.19 6.49 11.08
C THR A 86 -1.91 7.57 10.04
N ILE A 87 -1.47 7.20 8.83
CA ILE A 87 -1.29 8.14 7.73
C ILE A 87 -2.63 8.77 7.33
N VAL A 88 -3.67 7.97 7.11
CA VAL A 88 -4.99 8.48 6.75
C VAL A 88 -5.51 9.47 7.80
N HIS A 89 -5.28 9.18 9.08
CA HIS A 89 -5.73 10.04 10.17
C HIS A 89 -4.90 11.32 10.32
N ARG A 90 -3.58 11.26 10.10
CA ARG A 90 -2.70 12.44 10.15
C ARG A 90 -2.96 13.41 9.01
N HIS A 91 -3.39 12.88 7.87
CA HIS A 91 -3.77 13.64 6.68
C HIS A 91 -5.30 13.72 6.53
N ASP A 92 -6.02 13.74 7.66
CA ASP A 92 -7.47 13.94 7.71
C ASP A 92 -7.83 15.24 6.97
N GLY A 93 -8.66 15.10 5.93
CA GLY A 93 -8.98 16.17 4.98
C GLY A 93 -8.49 15.91 3.56
N LYS A 94 -7.56 14.98 3.36
CA LYS A 94 -7.17 14.48 2.02
C LYS A 94 -7.91 13.19 1.69
N LYS A 95 -8.15 12.97 0.41
CA LYS A 95 -8.76 11.73 -0.10
C LYS A 95 -7.66 10.69 -0.31
N PHE A 96 -7.76 9.53 0.33
CA PHE A 96 -6.87 8.44 0.00
C PHE A 96 -7.52 7.55 -1.06
N VAL A 97 -6.74 6.96 -1.95
CA VAL A 97 -7.25 5.91 -2.85
C VAL A 97 -6.41 4.67 -2.61
N LEU A 98 -7.00 3.70 -1.92
CA LEU A 98 -6.39 2.38 -1.76
C LEU A 98 -6.74 1.55 -2.98
N LYS A 99 -5.73 1.11 -3.73
CA LYS A 99 -5.96 0.22 -4.87
C LYS A 99 -5.07 -1.02 -4.82
N ARG A 100 -5.69 -2.16 -5.10
CA ARG A 100 -5.07 -3.49 -5.14
C ARG A 100 -5.61 -4.23 -6.37
N GLY A 101 -4.77 -4.36 -7.40
CA GLY A 101 -5.20 -4.90 -8.69
C GLY A 101 -6.39 -4.12 -9.25
N ASP A 102 -7.49 -4.83 -9.53
CA ASP A 102 -8.75 -4.25 -10.04
C ASP A 102 -9.63 -3.63 -8.93
N VAL A 103 -9.31 -3.88 -7.66
CA VAL A 103 -10.07 -3.36 -6.53
C VAL A 103 -9.56 -1.98 -6.16
N GLU A 104 -10.38 -0.96 -6.36
CA GLU A 104 -10.13 0.40 -5.92
C GLU A 104 -11.11 0.80 -4.82
N VAL A 105 -10.58 1.39 -3.76
CA VAL A 105 -11.29 1.71 -2.53
C VAL A 105 -10.93 3.15 -2.16
N GLN A 106 -11.87 4.08 -2.33
CA GLN A 106 -11.68 5.47 -1.96
C GLN A 106 -11.79 5.62 -0.44
N ALA A 107 -10.72 6.10 0.17
CA ALA A 107 -10.49 6.26 1.59
C ALA A 107 -10.72 7.69 2.04
N SER A 108 -11.99 8.01 2.29
CA SER A 108 -12.38 9.12 3.16
C SER A 108 -12.80 8.53 4.52
N GLY A 109 -11.92 8.56 5.52
CA GLY A 109 -12.26 8.22 6.92
C GLY A 109 -12.52 6.74 7.21
N TYR A 110 -11.63 5.82 6.80
CA TYR A 110 -11.83 4.38 7.04
C TYR A 110 -11.82 3.96 8.51
N SER A 111 -12.67 2.98 8.81
CA SER A 111 -12.57 2.15 10.01
C SER A 111 -11.49 1.09 9.84
N GLU A 112 -10.67 0.87 10.88
CA GLU A 112 -9.55 -0.10 10.94
C GLU A 112 -9.91 -1.49 10.38
N LYS A 113 -11.16 -1.92 10.59
CA LYS A 113 -11.68 -3.20 10.09
C LYS A 113 -11.58 -3.34 8.57
N HIS A 114 -11.93 -2.30 7.80
CA HIS A 114 -11.98 -2.40 6.34
C HIS A 114 -10.57 -2.45 5.72
N VAL A 115 -9.63 -1.69 6.30
CA VAL A 115 -8.21 -1.75 5.92
C VAL A 115 -7.65 -3.13 6.24
N LYS A 116 -7.98 -3.66 7.43
CA LYS A 116 -7.56 -5.00 7.82
C LYS A 116 -8.11 -6.08 6.88
N GLU A 117 -9.39 -6.02 6.50
CA GLU A 117 -9.99 -6.98 5.56
C GLU A 117 -9.29 -6.93 4.18
N LEU A 118 -8.97 -5.73 3.68
CA LEU A 118 -8.25 -5.58 2.41
C LEU A 118 -6.84 -6.17 2.47
N LEU A 119 -6.14 -5.98 3.60
CA LEU A 119 -4.82 -6.56 3.81
C LEU A 119 -4.87 -8.07 4.07
N ASP A 120 -5.87 -8.57 4.79
CA ASP A 120 -6.11 -10.01 5.03
C ASP A 120 -6.33 -10.76 3.71
N GLU A 121 -7.16 -10.20 2.84
CA GLU A 121 -7.32 -10.69 1.47
C GLU A 121 -6.01 -10.57 0.66
N ALA A 122 -5.14 -9.60 0.97
CA ALA A 122 -3.82 -9.45 0.35
C ALA A 122 -2.87 -10.59 0.70
N ALA A 123 -2.69 -10.84 1.99
CA ALA A 123 -1.85 -11.93 2.48
C ALA A 123 -2.40 -13.31 2.13
N ARG A 124 -3.73 -13.51 2.23
CA ARG A 124 -4.33 -14.81 1.94
C ARG A 124 -4.10 -15.25 0.49
N ARG A 125 -4.36 -14.38 -0.48
CA ARG A 125 -4.06 -14.70 -1.89
C ARG A 125 -2.57 -14.93 -2.13
N GLN A 126 -1.70 -14.29 -1.37
CA GLN A 126 -0.26 -14.53 -1.48
C GLN A 126 0.11 -15.94 -1.02
N ALA A 127 -0.43 -16.37 0.12
CA ALA A 127 -0.24 -17.73 0.61
C ALA A 127 -0.82 -18.80 -0.34
N GLU A 128 -1.94 -18.49 -1.01
CA GLU A 128 -2.55 -19.39 -2.01
C GLU A 128 -1.70 -19.52 -3.29
N LEU A 129 -1.00 -18.45 -3.70
CA LEU A 129 -0.12 -18.47 -4.87
C LEU A 129 1.22 -19.16 -4.60
N ASP A 130 1.70 -19.12 -3.36
CA ASP A 130 2.94 -19.80 -2.95
C ASP A 130 2.75 -21.32 -2.76
N GLY A 131 1.53 -21.75 -2.42
CA GLY A 131 1.19 -23.16 -2.23
C GLY A 131 1.02 -24.00 -3.51
N ASP A 132 1.09 -23.40 -4.71
CA ASP A 132 0.97 -24.08 -6.01
C ASP A 132 2.32 -24.24 -6.73
N ARG A 133 3.44 -24.29 -5.97
CA ARG A 133 4.80 -24.46 -6.52
C ARG A 133 5.50 -25.74 -6.07
#